data_AF-A0A2G9TNJ4-F1
#
_entry.id   AF-A0A2G9TNJ4-F1
#
_cell.length_a   1.000
_cell.length_b   1.000
_cell.length_c   1.000
_cell.angle_alpha   90.00
_cell.angle_beta   90.00
_cell.angle_gamma   90.00
#
_symmetry.space_group_name_H-M   'P 1'
#
loop_
_entity.id
_entity.type
_entity.pdbx_description
1 polymer ?
#
loop_
_entity_poly.entity_id
_entity_poly.type
_entity_poly.pdbx_seq_one_letter_code
_entity_poly.pdbx_strand_id
1 'polypeptide(L)' 'MVALQVGDSITTGAKNVVVWNNIHHKTNVTGGPQKYGYPDPDYLNRVKEDLAAMGITEDMVPLDIEL' A
#
# COMPACT_ATOMS: atom_id res chain seq x y z
N MET A 1 -10.34 -4.09 -7.02
CA MET A 1 -9.18 -3.25 -6.66
C MET A 1 -9.34 -2.83 -5.22
N VAL A 2 -8.32 -3.05 -4.37
CA VAL A 2 -8.43 -2.86 -2.90
C VAL A 2 -7.50 -1.74 -2.39
N ALA A 3 -6.45 -1.40 -3.13
CA ALA A 3 -5.46 -0.38 -2.75
C ALA A 3 -5.89 1.08 -3.00
N LEU A 4 -6.98 1.29 -3.74
CA LEU A 4 -7.50 2.61 -4.12
C LEU A 4 -8.99 2.68 -3.82
N GLN A 5 -9.46 3.85 -3.40
CA GLN A 5 -10.88 4.14 -3.18
C GLN A 5 -11.23 5.54 -3.70
N VAL A 6 -12.53 5.84 -3.77
CA VAL A 6 -13.00 7.20 -4.01
C VAL A 6 -13.08 7.93 -2.67
N GLY A 7 -12.48 9.10 -2.57
CA GLY A 7 -12.46 9.91 -1.36
C GLY A 7 -11.90 11.30 -1.61
N ASP A 8 -11.61 12.01 -0.52
CA ASP A 8 -11.05 13.36 -0.57
C ASP A 8 -9.53 13.28 -0.41
N SER A 9 -8.79 13.89 -1.35
CA SER A 9 -7.34 13.88 -1.37
C SER A 9 -6.78 14.72 -0.22
N ILE A 10 -6.01 14.09 0.66
CA ILE A 10 -5.33 14.77 1.76
C ILE A 10 -4.15 15.65 1.30
N THR A 11 -3.57 15.36 0.13
CA THR A 11 -2.40 16.09 -0.38
C THR A 11 -2.78 17.31 -1.20
N THR A 12 -3.91 17.27 -1.91
CA THR A 12 -4.35 18.34 -2.81
C THR A 12 -5.65 19.00 -2.38
N GLY A 13 -6.40 18.43 -1.44
CA GLY A 13 -7.72 18.89 -1.02
C GLY A 13 -8.84 18.62 -2.04
N ALA A 14 -8.52 17.95 -3.15
CA ALA A 14 -9.51 17.61 -4.18
C ALA A 14 -10.54 16.63 -3.64
N LYS A 15 -11.83 16.89 -3.89
CA LYS A 15 -12.94 16.06 -3.41
C LYS A 15 -13.38 15.03 -4.44
N ASN A 16 -13.87 13.89 -3.97
CA ASN A 16 -14.45 12.83 -4.81
C ASN A 16 -13.49 12.37 -5.92
N VAL A 17 -12.23 12.11 -5.56
CA VAL A 17 -11.18 11.64 -6.47
C VAL A 17 -10.65 10.27 -6.02
N VAL A 18 -9.88 9.61 -6.88
CA VAL A 18 -9.18 8.38 -6.53
C VAL A 18 -8.06 8.69 -5.53
N VAL A 19 -8.10 8.01 -4.38
CA VAL A 19 -7.12 8.16 -3.30
C VAL A 19 -6.60 6.80 -2.84
N TRP A 20 -5.48 6.80 -2.13
CA TRP A 20 -4.95 5.61 -1.46
C TRP A 20 -5.93 5.07 -0.42
N ASN A 21 -6.09 3.75 -0.39
CA ASN A 21 -6.98 3.06 0.54
C ASN A 21 -6.19 2.40 1.68
N ASN A 22 -5.47 3.21 2.45
CA ASN A 22 -4.71 2.82 3.65
C ASN A 22 -3.59 1.76 3.49
N ILE A 23 -3.38 1.18 2.31
CA ILE A 23 -2.23 0.32 2.02
C ILE A 23 -1.07 1.18 1.55
N HIS A 24 -0.02 1.29 2.35
CA HIS A 24 1.11 2.15 2.04
C HIS A 24 1.96 1.58 0.91
N HIS A 25 2.19 2.39 -0.12
CA HIS A 25 3.03 2.04 -1.26
C HIS A 25 4.29 2.90 -1.29
N LYS A 26 5.37 2.33 -1.86
CA LYS A 26 6.58 3.08 -2.20
C LYS A 26 6.39 3.79 -3.53
N THR A 27 6.48 5.11 -3.51
CA THR A 27 6.38 5.97 -4.69
C THR A 27 7.72 6.57 -5.11
N ASN A 28 8.78 6.32 -4.33
CA ASN A 28 10.16 6.69 -4.65
C ASN A 28 11.08 5.46 -4.53
N VAL A 29 12.13 5.42 -5.34
CA VAL A 29 13.18 4.39 -5.25
C VAL A 29 14.22 4.71 -4.18
N THR A 30 14.31 5.97 -3.74
CA THR A 30 15.32 6.44 -2.77
C THR A 30 14.72 7.37 -1.71
N GLY A 31 15.50 7.71 -0.68
CA GLY A 31 15.11 8.70 0.33
C GLY A 31 14.44 8.12 1.58
N GLY A 32 14.37 6.79 1.69
CA GLY A 32 13.90 6.08 2.87
C GLY A 32 12.42 6.30 3.20
N PRO A 33 11.98 5.90 4.42
CA PRO A 33 10.58 5.92 4.83
C PRO A 33 9.93 7.30 4.70
N GLN A 34 10.68 8.36 5.04
CA GLN A 34 10.19 9.76 5.04
C GLN A 34 9.81 10.27 3.65
N LYS A 35 10.38 9.68 2.59
CA LYS A 35 10.09 10.06 1.19
C LYS A 35 9.31 8.98 0.45
N TYR A 36 8.65 8.07 1.16
CA TYR A 36 7.96 6.92 0.58
C TYR A 36 8.90 6.09 -0.33
N GLY A 37 10.17 5.98 0.04
CA GLY A 37 11.18 5.27 -0.73
C GLY A 37 12.04 4.31 0.08
N TYR A 38 13.11 3.83 -0.54
CA TYR A 38 14.07 2.89 0.03
C TYR A 38 15.39 3.60 0.42
N PRO A 39 16.24 3.00 1.28
CA PRO A 39 16.00 1.77 2.05
C PRO A 39 14.97 2.00 3.16
N ASP A 40 14.11 1.01 3.38
CA ASP A 40 13.13 0.96 4.46
C ASP A 40 12.94 -0.50 4.88
N PRO A 41 13.73 -0.98 5.85
CA PRO A 41 13.77 -2.40 6.21
C PRO A 41 12.42 -2.97 6.66
N ASP A 42 11.57 -2.14 7.27
CA ASP A 42 10.32 -2.56 7.88
C ASP A 42 9.12 -2.46 6.93
N TYR A 43 9.32 -1.94 5.70
CA TYR A 43 8.24 -1.72 4.75
C TYR A 43 7.45 -2.99 4.43
N LEU A 44 8.16 -4.11 4.19
CA LEU A 44 7.52 -5.37 3.81
C LEU A 44 6.68 -5.95 4.96
N ASN A 45 7.05 -5.70 6.22
CA ASN A 45 6.24 -6.10 7.37
C ASN A 45 4.98 -5.23 7.45
N ARG A 46 5.13 -3.90 7.38
CA ARG A 46 4.00 -2.97 7.45
C ARG A 46 3.00 -3.17 6.32
N VAL A 47 3.44 -3.39 5.08
CA VAL A 47 2.50 -3.59 3.96
C VAL A 47 1.73 -4.91 4.10
N LYS A 48 2.31 -5.95 4.70
CA LYS A 48 1.59 -7.18 5.03
C LYS A 48 0.52 -6.93 6.10
N GLU A 49 0.84 -6.14 7.12
CA GLU A 49 -0.14 -5.72 8.15
C GLU A 49 -1.28 -4.91 7.54
N ASP A 50 -0.97 -3.93 6.68
CA ASP A 50 -1.98 -3.13 5.95
C ASP A 50 -2.88 -4.03 5.09
N LEU A 51 -2.31 -5.01 4.38
CA LEU A 51 -3.07 -5.98 3.58
C LEU A 51 -3.95 -6.88 4.45
N ALA A 52 -3.41 -7.41 5.55
CA ALA A 52 -4.14 -8.25 6.48
C ALA A 52 -5.32 -7.49 7.13
N ALA A 53 -5.13 -6.20 7.44
CA ALA A 53 -6.21 -5.34 7.95
C ALA A 53 -7.35 -5.15 6.93
N MET A 54 -7.06 -5.28 5.64
CA MET A 54 -8.05 -5.30 4.55
C MET A 54 -8.62 -6.71 4.27
N GLY A 55 -8.24 -7.70 5.08
CA GLY A 55 -8.66 -9.09 4.92
C GLY A 55 -7.91 -9.84 3.82
N ILE A 56 -6.76 -9.35 3.36
CA ILE A 56 -5.92 -10.03 2.37
C ILE A 56 -4.73 -10.66 3.08
N THR A 57 -4.69 -11.98 3.12
CA THR A 57 -3.70 -12.77 3.85
C THR A 57 -3.03 -13.81 2.95
N GLU A 58 -1.89 -14.36 3.39
CA GLU A 58 -1.05 -15.25 2.55
C GLU A 58 -1.77 -16.55 2.15
N ASP A 59 -2.77 -17.01 2.91
CA ASP A 59 -3.62 -18.17 2.59
C ASP A 59 -4.53 -17.95 1.36
N MET A 60 -4.71 -16.70 0.93
CA MET A 60 -5.45 -16.37 -0.30
C MET A 60 -4.59 -16.51 -1.55
N VAL A 61 -3.27 -16.68 -1.40
CA VAL A 61 -2.36 -16.89 -2.53
C VAL A 61 -2.59 -18.30 -3.08
N PRO A 62 -2.97 -18.45 -4.35
CA PRO A 62 -3.14 -19.76 -4.97
C PRO A 62 -1.86 -20.60 -4.85
N LEU A 63 -2.03 -21.87 -4.51
CA LEU A 63 -0.92 -22.81 -4.27
C LEU A 63 -0.10 -23.12 -5.54
N ASP A 64 -0.58 -22.68 -6.71
CA ASP A 64 -0.05 -22.94 -8.04
C ASP A 64 0.64 -21.73 -8.68
N ILE A 65 0.97 -20.68 -7.92
CA ILE A 65 1.87 -19.63 -8.41
C ILE A 65 3.30 -20.17 -8.40
N GLU A 66 3.73 -20.77 -9.52
CA GLU A 66 5.15 -20.94 -9.82
C GLU A 66 5.76 -19.55 -10.12
N LEU A 67 6.83 -19.21 -9.39
CA LEU A 67 7.65 -18.01 -9.61
C LEU A 67 8.80 -18.30 -10.58
#